data_AF-A0AA86M7D3-F1
#
_entry.id   AF-A0AA86M7D3-F1
#
_cell.length_a   1.000
_cell.length_b   1.000
_cell.length_c   1.000
_cell.angle_alpha   90.00
_cell.angle_beta   90.00
_cell.angle_gamma   90.00
#
_symmetry.space_group_name_H-M   'P 1'
#
loop_
_entity.id
_entity.type
_entity.pdbx_description
1 polymer ?
#
loop_
_entity_poly.entity_id
_entity_poly.type
_entity_poly.pdbx_seq_one_letter_code
_entity_poly.pdbx_strand_id
1 'polypeptide(L)'
;MEKLAVLTQALRTPDRPDAAAVRDHDIKEASAQFEAIFMRSLMKEMRKVNELFDSKDNPFNSDSVRMMQGFYDDALCDELAKHQGIGIAEMLVKQLSAPHHD
;
A
#
# COMPACT_ATOMS: atom_id res chain seq x y z
N MET A 1 15.53 -51.84 -7.37
CA MET A 1 15.81 -50.73 -8.30
C MET A 1 14.67 -49.71 -8.39
N GLU A 2 13.40 -50.11 -8.27
CA GLU A 2 12.23 -49.20 -8.32
C GLU A 2 12.18 -48.15 -7.19
N LYS A 3 12.64 -48.50 -5.98
CA LYS A 3 12.70 -47.58 -4.83
C LYS A 3 13.74 -46.46 -4.96
N LEU A 4 14.75 -46.60 -5.83
CA LEU A 4 15.70 -45.51 -6.10
C LEU A 4 15.14 -44.48 -7.09
N ALA A 5 14.30 -44.90 -8.04
CA ALA A 5 13.68 -43.98 -9.00
C ALA A 5 12.66 -43.03 -8.34
N VAL A 6 11.91 -43.52 -7.36
CA VAL A 6 10.93 -42.73 -6.60
C VAL A 6 11.60 -41.65 -5.74
N LEU A 7 12.79 -41.93 -5.18
CA LEU A 7 13.57 -40.97 -4.40
C LEU A 7 14.20 -39.88 -5.27
N THR A 8 14.57 -40.19 -6.52
CA THR A 8 15.05 -39.19 -7.49
C THR A 8 13.90 -38.34 -8.06
N GLN A 9 12.68 -38.87 -8.09
CA GLN A 9 11.46 -38.14 -8.48
C GLN A 9 11.03 -37.13 -7.41
N ALA A 10 11.26 -37.43 -6.12
CA ALA A 10 10.85 -36.59 -4.99
C ALA A 10 11.68 -35.31 -4.80
N LEU A 11 12.87 -35.22 -5.41
CA LEU A 11 13.73 -34.03 -5.40
C LEU A 11 13.50 -33.10 -6.60
N ARG A 12 12.50 -33.39 -7.45
CA ARG A 12 12.20 -32.65 -8.70
C ARG A 12 10.84 -31.96 -8.69
N THR A 13 10.37 -31.48 -7.54
CA THR A 13 9.20 -30.59 -7.48
C THR A 13 9.67 -29.14 -7.34
N PRO A 14 9.83 -28.40 -8.46
CA PRO A 14 10.05 -26.95 -8.40
C PRO A 14 8.76 -26.17 -8.10
N ASP A 15 7.62 -26.83 -7.98
CA ASP A 15 6.32 -26.19 -7.85
C ASP A 15 5.79 -26.36 -6.41
N ARG A 16 6.14 -25.40 -5.56
CA ARG A 16 5.49 -25.17 -4.27
C ARG A 16 4.34 -24.19 -4.54
N PRO A 17 3.08 -24.65 -4.69
CA PRO A 17 1.93 -23.80 -5.01
C PRO A 17 1.68 -22.71 -3.94
N ASP A 18 2.24 -22.88 -2.75
CA ASP A 18 2.29 -21.96 -1.63
C ASP A 18 3.22 -20.75 -1.87
N ALA A 19 4.30 -20.87 -2.63
CA ALA A 19 5.26 -19.76 -2.81
C ALA A 19 4.72 -18.63 -3.71
N ALA A 20 3.91 -18.96 -4.71
CA ALA A 20 3.24 -17.94 -5.54
C ALA A 20 2.13 -17.23 -4.75
N ALA A 21 1.30 -17.97 -4.02
CA ALA A 21 0.23 -17.40 -3.21
C ALA A 21 0.74 -16.51 -2.06
N VAL A 22 1.87 -16.88 -1.42
CA VAL A 22 2.52 -16.05 -0.40
C VAL A 22 3.04 -14.74 -1.00
N ARG A 23 3.69 -14.79 -2.17
CA ARG A 23 4.14 -13.56 -2.87
C ARG A 23 2.99 -12.64 -3.25
N ASP A 24 1.89 -13.20 -3.74
CA ASP A 24 0.70 -12.41 -4.11
C ASP A 24 0.06 -11.74 -2.88
N HIS A 25 0.04 -12.43 -1.74
CA HIS A 25 -0.42 -11.88 -0.47
C HIS A 25 0.48 -10.71 -0.02
N ASP A 26 1.80 -10.90 -0.04
CA ASP A 26 2.77 -9.89 0.39
C ASP A 26 2.75 -8.65 -0.51
N ILE A 27 2.62 -8.83 -1.83
CA ILE A 27 2.49 -7.73 -2.78
C ILE A 27 1.20 -6.94 -2.54
N LYS A 28 0.08 -7.62 -2.26
CA LYS A 28 -1.20 -6.95 -1.94
C LYS A 28 -1.10 -6.12 -0.66
N GLU A 29 -0.53 -6.69 0.40
CA GLU A 29 -0.40 -5.99 1.67
C GLU A 29 0.54 -4.78 1.55
N ALA A 30 1.71 -4.95 0.93
CA ALA A 30 2.65 -3.86 0.67
C ALA A 30 2.04 -2.75 -0.20
N SER A 31 1.26 -3.12 -1.22
CA SER A 31 0.59 -2.15 -2.11
C SER A 31 -0.48 -1.34 -1.37
N ALA A 32 -1.25 -1.98 -0.48
CA ALA A 32 -2.23 -1.29 0.37
C ALA A 32 -1.56 -0.32 1.35
N GLN A 33 -0.46 -0.74 1.99
CA GLN A 33 0.32 0.13 2.88
C GLN A 33 0.92 1.32 2.13
N PHE A 34 1.42 1.10 0.90
CA PHE A 34 1.92 2.16 0.05
C PHE A 34 0.83 3.19 -0.28
N GLU A 35 -0.36 2.73 -0.70
CA GLU A 35 -1.49 3.63 -1.00
C GLU A 35 -1.87 4.46 0.23
N ALA A 36 -1.90 3.87 1.44
CA ALA A 36 -2.16 4.60 2.67
C ALA A 36 -1.12 5.71 2.94
N ILE A 37 0.17 5.42 2.77
CA ILE A 37 1.25 6.42 2.92
C ILE A 37 1.12 7.53 1.85
N PHE A 38 0.81 7.14 0.62
CA PHE A 38 0.63 8.07 -0.49
C PHE A 38 -0.54 9.01 -0.24
N MET A 39 -1.70 8.50 0.20
CA MET A 39 -2.87 9.31 0.52
C MET A 39 -2.60 10.30 1.66
N ARG A 40 -1.94 9.87 2.74
CA ARG A 40 -1.51 10.78 3.82
C ARG A 40 -0.60 11.89 3.30
N SER A 41 0.34 11.53 2.43
CA SER A 41 1.26 12.51 1.83
C SER A 41 0.52 13.48 0.91
N LEU A 42 -0.38 12.98 0.08
CA LEU A 42 -1.21 13.79 -0.82
C LEU A 42 -2.06 14.79 -0.02
N MET A 43 -2.78 14.33 1.01
CA MET A 43 -3.58 15.18 1.88
C MET A 43 -2.75 16.27 2.56
N LYS A 44 -1.56 15.90 3.05
CA LYS A 44 -0.62 16.84 3.66
C LYS A 44 -0.16 17.92 2.69
N GLU A 45 0.17 17.56 1.45
CA GLU A 45 0.55 18.55 0.43
C GLU A 45 -0.63 19.43 0.03
N MET A 46 -1.85 18.90 -0.11
CA MET A 46 -3.06 19.71 -0.36
C MET A 46 -3.28 20.75 0.74
N ARG A 47 -3.05 20.40 2.01
CA ARG A 47 -3.14 21.34 3.14
C ARG A 47 -2.08 22.42 3.08
N LYS A 48 -0.81 22.05 2.85
CA LYS A 48 0.28 23.03 2.69
C LYS A 48 -0.01 24.02 1.57
N VAL A 49 -0.58 23.56 0.46
CA VAL A 49 -0.99 24.42 -0.64
C VAL A 49 -2.09 25.37 -0.18
N ASN A 50 -3.10 24.91 0.55
CA ASN A 50 -4.14 25.79 1.11
C ASN A 50 -3.57 26.81 2.10
N GLU A 51 -2.58 26.44 2.91
CA GLU A 51 -1.90 27.36 3.84
C GLU A 51 -1.21 28.52 3.11
N LEU A 52 -0.70 28.31 1.88
CA LEU A 52 -0.11 29.39 1.07
C LEU A 52 -1.14 30.45 0.66
N PHE A 53 -2.41 30.07 0.54
CA PHE A 53 -3.50 30.97 0.18
C PHE A 53 -4.19 31.57 1.42
N ASP A 54 -3.90 31.04 2.61
CA ASP A 54 -4.53 31.48 3.84
C ASP A 54 -3.83 32.73 4.39
N SER A 55 -4.62 33.67 4.91
CA SER A 55 -4.09 34.92 5.45
C SER A 55 -3.34 34.65 6.77
N LYS A 56 -2.16 35.24 6.96
CA LYS A 56 -1.36 35.08 8.19
C LYS A 56 -2.09 35.51 9.47
N ASP A 57 -3.14 36.31 9.33
CA ASP A 57 -3.96 36.82 10.43
C ASP A 57 -5.21 35.97 10.74
N ASN A 58 -5.39 34.81 10.08
CA ASN A 58 -6.54 33.93 10.29
C ASN A 58 -6.43 33.19 11.65
N PRO A 59 -7.33 33.43 12.63
CA PRO A 59 -7.31 32.75 13.93
C PRO A 59 -7.51 31.23 13.84
N PHE A 60 -8.10 30.75 12.73
CA PHE A 60 -8.30 29.33 12.45
C PHE A 60 -7.04 28.65 11.88
N ASN A 61 -6.00 29.41 11.54
CA ASN A 61 -4.73 28.90 11.02
C ASN A 61 -3.63 28.96 12.09
N SER A 62 -3.95 28.59 13.33
CA SER A 62 -2.95 28.46 14.40
C SER A 62 -2.26 27.08 14.36
N ASP A 63 -1.05 26.98 14.91
CA ASP A 63 -0.28 25.73 14.98
C ASP A 63 -1.06 24.60 15.68
N SER A 64 -1.78 24.94 16.75
CA SER A 64 -2.57 23.95 17.51
C SER A 64 -3.75 23.41 16.71
N VAL A 65 -4.41 24.25 15.91
CA VAL A 65 -5.51 23.81 15.03
C VAL A 65 -4.97 22.92 13.91
N ARG A 66 -3.82 23.27 13.31
CA ARG A 66 -3.14 22.45 12.30
C ARG A 66 -2.77 21.06 12.83
N MET A 67 -2.22 21.01 14.05
CA MET A 67 -1.87 19.73 14.69
C MET A 67 -3.10 18.84 14.88
N MET A 68 -4.20 19.39 15.39
CA MET A 68 -5.44 18.63 15.60
C MET A 68 -6.08 18.18 14.29
N GLN A 69 -6.05 19.03 13.25
CA GLN A 69 -6.47 18.64 11.90
C GLN A 69 -5.59 17.55 11.30
N GLY A 70 -4.28 17.58 11.53
CA GLY A 70 -3.36 16.53 11.08
C GLY A 70 -3.74 15.16 11.65
N PHE A 71 -4.00 15.07 12.96
CA PHE A 71 -4.43 13.81 13.57
C PHE A 71 -5.78 13.32 13.07
N TYR A 72 -6.72 14.23 12.84
CA TYR A 72 -8.02 13.87 12.26
C TYR A 72 -7.85 13.28 10.86
N ASP A 73 -7.02 13.90 10.04
CA ASP A 73 -6.75 13.44 8.68
C ASP A 73 -6.00 12.11 8.63
N ASP A 74 -5.08 11.88 9.57
CA ASP A 74 -4.39 10.59 9.66
C ASP A 74 -5.41 9.47 9.93
N ALA A 75 -6.33 9.68 10.88
CA ALA A 75 -7.41 8.73 11.17
C ALA A 75 -8.35 8.54 9.97
N LEU A 76 -8.70 9.62 9.27
CA LEU A 76 -9.54 9.58 8.08
C LEU A 76 -8.84 8.84 6.92
N CYS A 77 -7.55 9.09 6.68
CA CYS A 77 -6.77 8.41 5.65
C CYS A 77 -6.64 6.92 5.95
N ASP A 78 -6.43 6.54 7.21
CA ASP A 78 -6.38 5.14 7.63
C ASP A 78 -7.72 4.43 7.40
N GLU A 79 -8.85 5.12 7.60
CA GLU A 79 -10.18 4.58 7.33
C GLU A 79 -10.45 4.45 5.82
N LEU A 80 -10.11 5.48 5.04
CA LEU A 80 -10.25 5.48 3.58
C LEU A 80 -9.41 4.37 2.94
N ALA A 81 -8.17 4.17 3.40
CA ALA A 81 -7.30 3.10 2.93
C ALA A 81 -7.87 1.70 3.21
N LYS A 82 -8.68 1.53 4.26
CA LYS A 82 -9.33 0.24 4.58
C LYS A 82 -10.61 0.00 3.78
N HIS A 83 -11.41 1.05 3.54
CA HIS A 83 -12.78 0.88 3.04
C HIS A 83 -12.91 1.01 1.52
N GLN A 84 -12.08 1.80 0.86
CA GLN A 84 -11.93 1.89 -0.60
C GLN A 84 -10.92 3.01 -0.89
N GLY A 85 -9.68 2.61 -1.21
CA GLY A 85 -8.64 3.54 -1.66
C GLY A 85 -8.94 4.14 -3.04
N ILE A 86 -7.98 4.88 -3.58
CA ILE A 86 -8.06 5.50 -4.91
C ILE A 86 -7.75 4.52 -6.05
N GLY A 87 -7.37 3.28 -5.73
CA GLY A 87 -7.12 2.19 -6.68
C GLY A 87 -5.66 2.03 -7.09
N ILE A 88 -4.73 2.74 -6.43
CA ILE A 88 -3.29 2.61 -6.73
C ILE A 88 -2.77 1.26 -6.26
N ALA A 89 -3.23 0.76 -5.10
CA ALA A 89 -2.82 -0.55 -4.62
C ALA A 89 -3.19 -1.66 -5.61
N GLU A 90 -4.38 -1.60 -6.19
CA GLU A 90 -4.83 -2.56 -7.21
C GLU A 90 -4.01 -2.49 -8.49
N MET A 91 -3.63 -1.27 -8.92
CA MET A 91 -2.76 -1.08 -10.07
C MET A 91 -1.36 -1.66 -9.82
N LEU A 92 -0.79 -1.40 -8.64
CA LEU A 92 0.52 -1.94 -8.25
C LEU A 92 0.51 -3.46 -8.20
N VAL A 93 -0.53 -4.06 -7.61
CA VAL A 93 -0.71 -5.51 -7.61
C VAL A 93 -0.79 -6.05 -9.03
N LYS A 94 -1.56 -5.42 -9.93
CA LYS A 94 -1.65 -5.86 -11.33
C LYS A 94 -0.30 -5.80 -12.05
N GLN A 95 0.50 -4.75 -11.81
CA GLN A 95 1.81 -4.60 -12.44
C GLN A 95 2.85 -5.57 -11.88
N LEU A 96 2.84 -5.81 -10.57
CA LEU A 96 3.82 -6.64 -9.88
C LEU A 96 3.47 -8.15 -9.91
N SER A 97 2.19 -8.49 -10.05
CA SER A 97 1.71 -9.87 -10.19
C SER A 97 1.67 -10.33 -11.64
N ALA A 98 1.83 -9.42 -12.61
CA ALA A 98 1.98 -9.82 -14.01
C ALA A 98 3.30 -10.61 -14.15
N PRO A 99 3.27 -11.85 -14.65
CA PRO A 99 4.49 -12.56 -14.96
C PRO A 99 5.26 -11.72 -16.00
N HIS A 100 6.54 -11.45 -15.73
CA HIS A 100 7.45 -10.87 -16.73
C HIS A 100 7.30 -11.68 -18.01
N HIS A 101 6.69 -11.09 -19.03
CA HIS A 101 6.57 -11.71 -20.33
C HIS A 101 7.84 -11.35 -21.09
N ASP A 102 8.81 -12.27 -21.06
CA ASP A 102 9.89 -12.31 -22.06
C ASP A 102 9.32 -12.61 -23.46
#